data_AF-A0A6J4Z254-F1
#
_entry.id   AF-A0A6J4Z254-F1
#
_cell.length_a   1.000
_cell.length_b   1.000
_cell.length_c   1.000
_cell.angle_alpha   90.00
_cell.angle_beta   90.00
_cell.angle_gamma   90.00
#
_symmetry.space_group_name_H-M   'P 1'
#
loop_
_entity.id
_entity.type
_entity.pdbx_description
1 polymer ?
#
loop_
_entity_poly.entity_id
_entity_poly.type
_entity_poly.pdbx_seq_one_letter_code
_entity_poly.pdbx_strand_id
1 'polypeptide(L)' 'MEKNSFYLLREGGNHSIYTNDKKIIPVKRHRQLDRITANELCKQAGLDPKY' A
#
# COMPACT_ATOMS: atom_id res chain seq x y z
N MET A 1 6.31 -6.00 4.54
CA MET A 1 4.89 -5.60 4.66
C MET A 1 4.14 -6.35 5.75
N GLU A 2 4.62 -7.51 6.23
CA GLU A 2 4.01 -8.24 7.37
C GLU A 2 4.05 -7.49 8.71
N LYS A 3 4.86 -6.44 8.85
CA LYS A 3 5.02 -5.66 10.08
C LYS A 3 3.98 -4.56 10.32
N ASN A 4 3.12 -4.26 9.35
CA ASN A 4 2.23 -3.08 9.43
C ASN A 4 0.74 -3.40 9.32
N SER A 5 0.37 -4.67 9.43
CA SER A 5 -1.03 -5.13 9.43
C SER A 5 -1.86 -4.77 8.20
N PHE A 6 -1.24 -4.27 7.12
CA PHE A 6 -1.92 -4.08 5.84
C PHE A 6 -2.02 -5.42 5.10
N TYR A 7 -3.24 -5.85 4.81
CA TYR A 7 -3.55 -7.04 4.04
C TYR A 7 -4.25 -6.68 2.73
N LEU A 8 -4.12 -7.53 1.72
CA LEU A 8 -4.80 -7.37 0.44
C LEU A 8 -6.30 -7.65 0.67
N LEU A 9 -7.13 -6.62 0.53
CA LEU A 9 -8.58 -6.75 0.67
C LEU A 9 -9.18 -7.38 -0.59
N ARG A 10 -8.82 -6.83 -1.75
CA ARG A 10 -9.29 -7.28 -3.05
C ARG A 10 -8.35 -6.79 -4.15
N GLU A 11 -8.27 -7.59 -5.20
CA GLU A 11 -7.56 -7.21 -6.41
C GLU A 11 -8.57 -7.11 -7.55
N GLY A 12 -8.58 -5.95 -8.23
CA GLY A 12 -9.57 -5.66 -9.25
C GLY A 12 -8.99 -4.83 -10.38
N GLY A 13 -9.01 -5.38 -11.60
CA GLY A 13 -8.46 -4.72 -12.79
C GLY A 13 -6.99 -4.37 -12.62
N ASN A 14 -6.67 -3.08 -12.72
CA ASN A 14 -5.31 -2.53 -12.73
C ASN A 14 -4.82 -2.05 -11.35
N HIS A 15 -5.55 -2.35 -10.27
CA HIS A 15 -5.21 -1.94 -8.91
C HIS A 15 -5.39 -3.08 -7.90
N SER A 16 -4.50 -3.13 -6.91
CA SER A 16 -4.56 -3.98 -5.72
C SER A 16 -4.96 -3.10 -4.53
N ILE A 17 -6.04 -3.43 -3.84
CA ILE A 17 -6.55 -2.65 -2.71
C ILE A 17 -6.04 -3.26 -1.42
N TYR A 18 -5.25 -2.49 -0.67
CA TYR A 18 -4.75 -2.88 0.65
C TYR A 18 -5.54 -2.20 1.74
N THR A 19 -5.84 -2.93 2.81
CA THR A 19 -6.48 -2.37 3.99
C THR A 19 -5.85 -2.89 5.28
N ASN A 20 -5.94 -2.09 6.32
CA ASN A 20 -5.60 -2.46 7.69
C ASN A 20 -6.80 -2.23 8.61
N ASP A 21 -8.01 -2.50 8.09
CA ASP A 21 -9.32 -2.27 8.71
C ASP A 21 -9.69 -0.78 8.91
N LYS A 22 -8.72 0.05 9.29
CA LYS A 22 -8.89 1.51 9.54
C LYS A 22 -8.72 2.37 8.29
N LYS A 23 -7.93 1.91 7.33
CA LYS A 23 -7.55 2.67 6.13
C LYS A 23 -7.57 1.74 4.92
N ILE A 24 -8.06 2.26 3.80
CA ILE A 24 -8.11 1.57 2.51
C ILE A 24 -7.24 2.35 1.54
N ILE A 25 -6.27 1.67 0.92
CA ILE A 25 -5.29 2.29 0.04
C ILE A 25 -5.27 1.52 -1.28
N PRO A 26 -5.72 2.12 -2.38
CA PRO A 26 -5.59 1.53 -3.71
C PRO A 26 -4.14 1.69 -4.19
N VAL A 27 -3.48 0.58 -4.47
CA VAL A 27 -2.12 0.54 -5.03
C VAL A 27 -2.22 0.14 -6.50
N LYS A 28 -1.68 0.97 -7.39
CA LYS A 28 -1.63 0.64 -8.81
C LYS A 28 -0.74 -0.57 -9.03
N ARG A 29 -1.18 -1.48 -9.90
CA ARG A 29 -0.47 -2.73 -10.15
C ARG A 29 0.83 -2.44 -10.87
N HIS A 30 1.94 -2.55 -10.16
CA HIS A 30 3.28 -2.36 -10.69
C HIS A 30 4.16 -3.52 -10.25
N ARG A 31 4.97 -4.04 -11.18
CA ARG A 31 5.97 -5.09 -10.88
C ARG A 31 7.08 -4.56 -9.96
N GLN A 32 7.32 -3.25 -9.99
CA GLN A 32 8.24 -2.52 -9.11
C GLN A 32 7.61 -1.17 -8.76
N LEU A 33 7.45 -0.89 -7.47
CA LEU A 33 6.96 0.40 -6.98
C LEU A 33 8.12 1.40 -6.96
N ASP A 34 7.88 2.59 -7.50
CA ASP A 34 8.81 3.70 -7.40
C ASP A 34 8.94 4.16 -5.94
N ARG A 35 10.14 4.62 -5.54
CA ARG A 35 10.40 5.03 -4.15
C ARG A 35 9.44 6.13 -3.67
N ILE A 36 9.09 7.04 -4.58
CA ILE A 36 8.14 8.12 -4.31
C ILE A 36 6.78 7.53 -3.94
N THR A 37 6.25 6.63 -4.78
CA THR A 37 4.96 5.96 -4.55
C THR A 37 5.00 5.11 -3.28
N ALA A 38 6.10 4.39 -3.01
CA ALA A 38 6.24 3.61 -1.79
C ALA A 38 6.22 4.50 -0.53
N ASN A 39 6.89 5.66 -0.56
CA ASN A 39 6.89 6.61 0.56
C ASN A 39 5.56 7.32 0.73
N GLU A 40 4.88 7.68 -0.36
CA GLU A 40 3.52 8.22 -0.29
C GLU A 40 2.55 7.21 0.30
N LEU A 41 2.64 5.94 -0.09
CA LEU A 41 1.85 4.85 0.49
C LEU A 41 2.14 4.69 1.98
N CYS A 42 3.41 4.72 2.40
CA CYS A 42 3.77 4.72 3.82
C CYS A 42 3.16 5.91 4.57
N LYS A 43 3.26 7.14 4.02
CA LYS A 43 2.65 8.34 4.61
C LYS A 43 1.13 8.21 4.74
N GLN A 44 0.44 7.75 3.69
CA GLN A 44 -1.00 7.52 3.71
C GLN A 44 -1.39 6.46 4.75
N ALA A 45 -0.59 5.40 4.85
CA ALA A 45 -0.74 4.35 5.83
C ALA A 45 -0.37 4.79 7.26
N GLY A 46 0.24 5.97 7.45
CA GLY A 46 0.74 6.45 8.75
C GLY A 46 1.96 5.67 9.24
N LEU A 47 2.73 5.12 8.30
CA LEU A 47 3.93 4.34 8.54
C LEU A 47 5.14 5.21 8.27
N ASP A 48 6.17 5.04 9.08
CA ASP A 48 7.43 5.75 8.86
C ASP A 48 8.08 5.25 7.56
N PRO A 49 8.35 6.14 6.59
CA PRO A 49 8.98 5.76 5.33
C PRO A 49 10.37 5.20 5.60
N LYS A 50 10.57 3.90 5.37
CA LYS A 50 11.85 3.21 5.62
C LYS A 50 12.79 3.17 4.41
N TYR A 51 12.49 3.94 3.36
CA TYR A 51 13.20 3.93 2.08
C TYR A 51 13.50 5.35 1.57
#